data_AF-A0A7L9BS83-F1
#
_entry.id   AF-A0A7L9BS83-F1
#
_cell.length_a   1.000
_cell.length_b   1.000
_cell.length_c   1.000
_cell.angle_alpha   90.00
_cell.angle_beta   90.00
_cell.angle_gamma   90.00
#
_symmetry.space_group_name_H-M   'P 1'
#
loop_
_entity.id
_entity.type
_entity.pdbx_description
1 polymer ?
#
loop_
_entity_poly.entity_id
_entity_poly.type
_entity_poly.pdbx_seq_one_letter_code
_entity_poly.pdbx_strand_id
1 'polypeptide(L)'
;MITMRIKDMFFDRHVVMAAVDNAKRKVLSKAGAFIRTAAKTSIRKRKGSAPPGAPPHSHEGSLRRLILFGYDKPNDSVVVGPVGFKKSEAPNVLEHGGDTVVFRRLGGRGGKLTSQKVKIAPRPYMAPALEKERPKLPLLWRNSVRKG
;
A
#
# COMPACT_ATOMS: atom_id res chain seq x y z
N MET A 1 -29.65 4.94 32.79
CA MET A 1 -28.82 4.32 33.84
C MET A 1 -27.38 4.73 33.58
N ILE A 2 -26.81 5.63 34.40
CA ILE A 2 -25.43 6.09 34.22
C ILE A 2 -24.51 5.11 34.95
N THR A 3 -23.79 4.29 34.20
CA THR A 3 -22.76 3.39 34.77
C THR A 3 -21.46 4.16 34.94
N MET A 4 -21.08 4.53 36.17
CA MET A 4 -19.74 5.04 36.47
C MET A 4 -18.76 3.87 36.57
N ARG A 5 -17.82 3.77 35.63
CA ARG A 5 -16.68 2.86 35.73
C ARG A 5 -15.50 3.61 36.33
N ILE A 6 -15.04 3.20 37.53
CA ILE A 6 -13.88 3.80 38.23
C ILE A 6 -12.63 3.89 37.34
N LYS A 7 -12.45 2.95 36.40
CA LYS A 7 -11.33 2.94 35.42
C LYS A 7 -11.37 4.11 34.43
N ASP A 8 -12.52 4.75 34.25
CA ASP A 8 -12.68 5.92 33.39
C ASP A 8 -12.41 7.23 34.15
N MET A 9 -12.26 7.17 35.48
CA MET A 9 -12.01 8.32 36.36
C MET A 9 -10.54 8.51 36.77
N PHE A 10 -9.61 7.70 36.24
CA PHE A 10 -8.17 7.92 36.50
C PHE A 10 -7.74 9.28 35.97
N PHE A 11 -7.22 10.15 36.85
CA PHE A 11 -6.76 11.51 36.51
C PHE A 11 -5.82 11.54 35.28
N ASP A 12 -4.94 10.54 35.15
CA ASP A 12 -3.94 10.46 34.07
C ASP A 12 -4.40 9.77 32.79
N ARG A 13 -5.64 9.24 32.73
CA ARG A 13 -6.11 8.44 31.59
C ARG A 13 -5.96 9.17 30.26
N HIS A 14 -6.36 10.44 30.23
CA HIS A 14 -6.30 11.26 29.01
C HIS A 14 -4.86 11.44 28.51
N VAL A 15 -3.89 11.61 29.42
CA VAL A 15 -2.45 11.72 29.11
C VAL A 15 -1.93 10.41 28.51
N VAL A 16 -2.29 9.28 29.14
CA VAL A 16 -1.86 7.95 28.67
C VAL A 16 -2.44 7.64 27.29
N MET A 17 -3.74 7.86 27.09
CA MET A 17 -4.39 7.62 25.79
C MET A 17 -3.78 8.51 24.69
N ALA A 18 -3.54 9.79 24.98
CA ALA A 18 -2.87 10.70 24.05
C ALA A 18 -1.44 10.23 23.69
N ALA A 19 -0.68 9.74 24.67
CA ALA A 19 0.65 9.18 24.44
C ALA A 19 0.61 7.93 23.54
N VAL A 20 -0.36 7.04 23.79
CA VAL A 20 -0.59 5.84 22.96
C VAL A 20 -0.98 6.21 21.53
N ASP A 21 -1.90 7.17 21.34
CA ASP A 21 -2.32 7.59 20.00
C ASP A 21 -1.21 8.30 19.23
N ASN A 22 -0.37 9.06 19.91
CA ASN A 22 0.83 9.66 19.33
C ASN A 22 1.85 8.59 18.90
N ALA A 23 2.07 7.59 19.74
CA ALA A 23 2.94 6.46 19.42
C ALA A 23 2.40 5.66 18.23
N LYS A 24 1.11 5.32 18.25
CA LYS A 24 0.40 4.59 17.19
C LYS A 24 0.55 5.29 15.84
N ARG A 25 0.24 6.59 15.76
CA ARG A 25 0.38 7.37 14.51
C ARG A 25 1.81 7.37 13.98
N LYS A 26 2.82 7.51 14.86
CA LYS A 26 4.24 7.46 14.46
C LYS A 26 4.64 6.07 13.95
N VAL A 27 4.22 5.01 14.63
CA VAL A 27 4.52 3.62 14.25
C VAL A 27 3.86 3.27 12.92
N LEU A 28 2.57 3.56 12.75
CA LEU A 28 1.83 3.30 11.52
C LEU A 28 2.39 4.09 10.33
N SER A 29 2.80 5.34 10.55
CA SER A 29 3.48 6.13 9.50
C SER A 29 4.79 5.47 9.05
N LYS A 30 5.62 5.00 9.97
CA LYS A 30 6.86 4.26 9.65
C LYS A 30 6.57 2.93 8.94
N ALA A 31 5.59 2.18 9.42
CA ALA A 31 5.16 0.93 8.80
C ALA A 31 4.75 1.15 7.34
N GLY A 32 3.88 2.12 7.08
CA GLY A 32 3.47 2.49 5.72
C GLY A 32 4.64 2.93 4.84
N ALA A 33 5.59 3.69 5.40
CA ALA A 33 6.80 4.12 4.69
C ALA A 33 7.70 2.93 4.30
N PHE A 34 7.89 1.95 5.17
CA PHE A 34 8.68 0.76 4.90
C PHE A 34 8.05 -0.11 3.81
N ILE A 35 6.74 -0.41 3.94
CA ILE A 35 6.02 -1.21 2.94
C ILE A 35 6.03 -0.51 1.58
N ARG A 36 5.74 0.80 1.53
CA ARG A 36 5.83 1.60 0.31
C ARG A 36 7.22 1.53 -0.31
N THR A 37 8.26 1.61 0.50
CA THR A 37 9.65 1.58 0.01
C THR A 37 10.01 0.20 -0.53
N ALA A 38 9.61 -0.88 0.16
CA ALA A 38 9.78 -2.24 -0.31
C ALA A 38 9.08 -2.48 -1.67
N ALA A 39 7.84 -2.01 -1.82
CA ALA A 39 7.13 -2.08 -3.11
C ALA A 39 7.80 -1.23 -4.20
N LYS A 40 8.24 -0.01 -3.89
CA LYS A 40 8.94 0.86 -4.87
C LYS A 40 10.30 0.34 -5.32
N THR A 41 10.97 -0.45 -4.49
CA THR A 41 12.30 -1.02 -4.78
C THR A 41 12.20 -2.35 -5.53
N SER A 42 11.08 -3.07 -5.38
CA SER A 42 10.79 -4.28 -6.15
C SER A 42 10.49 -3.95 -7.63
N ILE A 43 9.81 -2.83 -7.89
CA ILE A 43 9.51 -2.33 -9.25
C ILE A 43 10.74 -1.63 -9.86
N ARG A 44 11.47 -2.33 -10.73
CA ARG A 44 12.67 -1.82 -11.41
C ARG A 44 12.40 -1.44 -12.87
N LYS A 45 13.15 -0.46 -13.39
CA LYS A 45 13.10 -0.08 -14.81
C LYS A 45 13.79 -1.15 -15.65
N ARG A 46 13.05 -1.79 -16.55
CA ARG A 46 13.54 -2.80 -17.51
C ARG A 46 12.67 -2.79 -18.78
N LYS A 47 13.19 -3.33 -19.87
CA LYS A 47 12.42 -3.56 -21.10
C LYS A 47 11.69 -4.92 -21.00
N GLY A 48 10.58 -5.04 -21.72
CA GLY A 48 9.78 -6.27 -21.74
C GLY A 48 8.88 -6.46 -20.52
N SER A 49 8.03 -7.49 -20.58
CA SER A 49 7.13 -7.85 -19.48
C SER A 49 7.86 -8.68 -18.43
N ALA A 50 7.53 -8.47 -17.15
CA ALA A 50 8.07 -9.29 -16.07
C ALA A 50 7.49 -10.73 -16.13
N PRO A 51 8.25 -11.75 -15.69
CA PRO A 51 7.73 -13.10 -15.58
C PRO A 51 6.59 -13.16 -14.54
N PRO A 52 5.66 -14.13 -14.65
CA PRO A 52 4.63 -14.37 -13.64
C PRO A 52 5.22 -14.53 -12.24
N GLY A 53 4.53 -14.01 -11.22
CA GLY A 53 4.97 -14.04 -9.81
C GLY A 53 6.03 -13.01 -9.45
N ALA A 54 6.77 -12.46 -10.41
CA ALA A 54 7.72 -11.39 -10.18
C ALA A 54 7.06 -10.01 -10.22
N PRO A 55 7.59 -9.00 -9.49
CA PRO A 55 7.09 -7.64 -9.54
C PRO A 55 7.12 -7.05 -10.96
N PRO A 56 6.16 -6.18 -11.31
CA PRO A 56 6.10 -5.58 -12.64
C PRO A 56 7.31 -4.68 -12.91
N HIS A 57 7.66 -4.56 -14.19
CA HIS A 57 8.70 -3.63 -14.62
C HIS A 57 8.14 -2.22 -14.78
N SER A 58 8.96 -1.22 -14.42
CA SER A 58 8.60 0.19 -14.61
C SER A 58 8.98 0.65 -16.02
N HIS A 59 7.99 0.83 -16.88
CA HIS A 59 8.18 1.48 -18.19
C HIS A 59 8.04 3.01 -18.09
N GLU A 60 6.85 3.50 -17.74
CA GLU A 60 6.57 4.93 -17.54
C GLU A 60 6.98 5.43 -16.14
N GLY A 61 6.79 4.58 -15.12
CA GLY A 61 7.05 4.91 -13.71
C GLY A 61 5.87 5.46 -12.94
N SER A 62 4.70 5.63 -13.58
CA SER A 62 3.44 6.02 -12.93
C SER A 62 3.08 5.10 -11.77
N LEU A 63 3.07 3.78 -11.98
CA LEU A 63 2.81 2.78 -10.93
C LEU A 63 3.73 2.95 -9.73
N ARG A 64 5.05 3.02 -9.96
CA ARG A 64 6.06 3.19 -8.89
C ARG A 64 5.91 4.51 -8.13
N ARG A 65 5.56 5.60 -8.81
CA ARG A 65 5.39 6.92 -8.20
C ARG A 65 4.14 7.00 -7.34
N LEU A 66 3.07 6.35 -7.79
CA LEU A 66 1.73 6.43 -7.21
C LEU A 66 1.45 5.37 -6.14
N ILE A 67 2.45 4.61 -5.70
CA ILE A 67 2.33 3.85 -4.44
C ILE A 67 2.40 4.86 -3.30
N LEU A 68 1.29 5.07 -2.62
CA LEU A 68 1.15 5.95 -1.46
C LEU A 68 0.72 5.15 -0.23
N PHE A 69 0.73 5.81 0.93
CA PHE A 69 0.18 5.27 2.15
C PHE A 69 -0.58 6.35 2.92
N GLY A 70 -1.57 5.94 3.70
CA GLY A 70 -2.40 6.83 4.51
C GLY A 70 -2.87 6.15 5.79
N TYR A 71 -3.09 6.95 6.83
CA TYR A 71 -3.65 6.49 8.08
C TYR A 71 -5.19 6.47 7.98
N ASP A 72 -5.76 5.31 8.27
CA ASP A 72 -7.19 5.05 8.28
C ASP A 72 -7.70 5.17 9.73
N LYS A 73 -8.27 6.34 10.05
CA LYS A 73 -8.71 6.68 11.41
C LYS A 73 -9.79 5.73 11.94
N PRO A 74 -10.86 5.39 11.19
CA PRO A 74 -11.89 4.45 11.65
C PRO A 74 -11.35 3.09 12.09
N ASN A 75 -10.39 2.53 11.34
CA ASN A 75 -9.87 1.18 11.58
C ASN A 75 -8.54 1.16 12.34
N ASP A 76 -8.04 2.33 12.75
CA ASP A 76 -6.75 2.48 13.43
C ASP A 76 -5.59 1.79 12.69
N SER A 77 -5.60 1.87 11.36
CA SER A 77 -4.71 1.10 10.48
C SER A 77 -3.97 1.99 9.47
N VAL A 78 -3.01 1.41 8.76
CA VAL A 78 -2.34 2.08 7.63
C VAL A 78 -2.64 1.33 6.35
N VAL A 79 -3.16 2.05 5.36
CA VAL A 79 -3.42 1.52 4.02
C VAL A 79 -2.27 1.92 3.12
N VAL A 80 -1.73 0.97 2.36
CA VAL A 80 -0.62 1.18 1.43
C VAL A 80 -1.01 0.61 0.08
N GLY A 81 -0.85 1.38 -0.99
CA GLY A 81 -1.22 0.90 -2.32
C GLY A 81 -1.10 1.92 -3.45
N PRO A 82 -1.32 1.48 -4.70
CA PRO A 82 -1.35 2.35 -5.88
C PRO A 82 -2.58 3.27 -5.84
N VAL A 83 -2.40 4.54 -6.21
CA VAL A 83 -3.50 5.52 -6.35
C VAL A 83 -3.56 6.13 -7.75
N GLY A 84 -4.66 6.79 -8.10
CA GLY A 84 -4.75 7.58 -9.34
C GLY A 84 -5.08 6.78 -10.61
N PHE A 85 -5.42 5.49 -10.48
CA PHE A 85 -5.78 4.61 -11.60
C PHE A 85 -7.30 4.47 -11.80
N LYS A 86 -8.08 5.54 -11.61
CA LYS A 86 -9.57 5.47 -11.68
C LYS A 86 -10.11 4.89 -12.99
N LYS A 87 -9.39 5.06 -14.10
CA LYS A 87 -9.77 4.56 -15.44
C LYS A 87 -9.03 3.27 -15.83
N SER A 88 -8.24 2.69 -14.94
CA SER A 88 -7.36 1.57 -15.24
C SER A 88 -7.38 0.52 -14.14
N GLU A 89 -7.69 -0.71 -14.50
CA GLU A 89 -7.63 -1.86 -13.60
C GLU A 89 -6.22 -2.43 -13.47
N ALA A 90 -5.23 -1.82 -14.14
CA ALA A 90 -3.88 -2.36 -14.25
C ALA A 90 -3.23 -2.69 -12.89
N PRO A 91 -3.29 -1.86 -11.84
CA PRO A 91 -2.68 -2.22 -10.57
C PRO A 91 -3.32 -3.45 -9.91
N ASN A 92 -4.65 -3.57 -10.00
CA ASN A 92 -5.40 -4.71 -9.45
C ASN A 92 -5.05 -6.01 -10.20
N VAL A 93 -5.07 -5.96 -11.53
CA VAL A 93 -4.74 -7.09 -12.40
C VAL A 93 -3.27 -7.49 -12.27
N LEU A 94 -2.37 -6.53 -12.01
CA LEU A 94 -0.97 -6.86 -11.72
C LEU A 94 -0.81 -7.54 -10.37
N GLU A 95 -1.55 -7.14 -9.33
CA GLU A 95 -1.41 -7.77 -8.01
C GLU A 95 -2.03 -9.18 -7.99
N HIS A 96 -3.26 -9.33 -8.50
CA HIS A 96 -4.04 -10.56 -8.37
C HIS A 96 -4.08 -11.43 -9.63
N GLY A 97 -3.69 -10.89 -10.79
CA GLY A 97 -3.95 -11.51 -12.08
C GLY A 97 -5.42 -11.37 -12.51
N GLY A 98 -5.73 -11.83 -13.72
CA GLY A 98 -7.10 -11.86 -14.23
C GLY A 98 -7.21 -11.46 -15.69
N ASP A 99 -8.45 -11.40 -16.17
CA ASP A 99 -8.76 -10.97 -17.52
C ASP A 99 -8.93 -9.45 -17.55
N THR A 100 -8.30 -8.79 -18.50
CA THR A 100 -8.45 -7.34 -18.67
C THR A 100 -8.48 -6.96 -20.15
N VAL A 101 -8.96 -5.75 -20.42
CA VAL A 101 -8.98 -5.18 -21.76
C VAL A 101 -7.78 -4.28 -21.93
N VAL A 102 -6.88 -4.66 -22.84
CA VAL A 102 -5.72 -3.85 -23.21
C VAL A 102 -6.05 -3.07 -24.47
N PHE A 103 -5.84 -1.76 -24.43
CA PHE A 103 -5.95 -0.89 -25.60
C PHE A 103 -4.61 -0.86 -26.34
N ARG A 104 -4.63 -1.28 -27.60
CA ARG A 104 -3.47 -1.21 -28.51
C ARG A 104 -3.81 -0.25 -29.65
N ARG A 105 -2.83 0.53 -30.11
CA ARG A 105 -2.98 1.34 -31.31
C ARG A 105 -2.46 0.57 -32.52
N LEU A 106 -3.31 0.31 -33.50
CA LEU A 106 -2.97 -0.41 -34.73
C LEU A 106 -2.52 0.60 -35.80
N GLY A 107 -1.26 0.55 -36.24
CA GLY A 107 -0.72 1.48 -37.26
C GLY A 107 0.05 2.71 -36.73
N GLY A 108 0.63 2.64 -35.54
CA GLY A 108 1.50 3.71 -35.01
C GLY A 108 0.76 4.90 -34.40
N ARG A 109 1.41 6.07 -34.28
CA ARG A 109 0.89 7.25 -33.54
C ARG A 109 -0.44 7.82 -34.08
N GLY A 110 -0.85 7.53 -35.31
CA GLY A 110 -2.15 7.93 -35.89
C GLY A 110 -3.17 6.80 -36.05
N GLY A 111 -2.83 5.59 -35.61
CA GLY A 111 -3.61 4.38 -35.83
C GLY A 111 -4.91 4.28 -35.04
N LYS A 112 -5.82 3.38 -35.48
CA LYS A 112 -7.08 3.08 -34.76
C LYS A 112 -6.78 2.44 -33.40
N LEU A 113 -7.47 2.88 -32.36
CA LEU A 113 -7.38 2.25 -31.03
C LEU A 113 -8.25 1.00 -31.03
N THR A 114 -7.63 -0.17 -30.86
CA THR A 114 -8.31 -1.46 -30.75
C THR A 114 -8.22 -1.95 -29.31
N SER A 115 -9.30 -2.59 -28.85
CA SER A 115 -9.35 -3.27 -27.55
C SER A 115 -9.16 -4.76 -27.75
N GLN A 116 -8.33 -5.38 -26.91
CA GLN A 116 -8.14 -6.82 -26.87
C GLN A 116 -8.32 -7.32 -25.45
N LYS A 117 -9.17 -8.34 -25.27
CA LYS A 117 -9.25 -9.08 -24.00
C LYS A 117 -8.02 -9.98 -23.88
N VAL A 118 -7.29 -9.84 -22.78
CA VAL A 118 -6.07 -10.60 -22.51
C VAL A 118 -6.11 -11.09 -21.08
N LYS A 119 -5.74 -12.36 -20.88
CA LYS A 119 -5.50 -12.94 -19.56
C LYS A 119 -4.10 -12.60 -19.09
N ILE A 120 -3.99 -11.94 -17.95
CA ILE A 120 -2.72 -11.51 -17.36
C ILE A 120 -2.45 -12.34 -16.10
N ALA A 121 -1.29 -13.00 -16.06
CA ALA A 121 -0.82 -13.68 -14.87
C ALA A 121 -0.42 -12.68 -13.75
N PRO A 122 -0.59 -13.04 -12.47
CA PRO A 122 -0.27 -12.17 -11.34
C PRO A 122 1.22 -11.83 -11.31
N ARG A 123 1.51 -10.59 -10.95
CA ARG A 123 2.84 -9.98 -10.75
C ARG A 123 2.80 -9.19 -9.44
N PRO A 124 2.64 -9.88 -8.30
CA PRO A 124 2.39 -9.24 -7.03
C PRO A 124 3.60 -8.39 -6.62
N TYR A 125 3.33 -7.21 -6.09
CA TYR A 125 4.36 -6.27 -5.62
C TYR A 125 4.00 -5.62 -4.29
N MET A 126 2.72 -5.64 -3.90
CA MET A 126 2.26 -5.14 -2.60
C MET A 126 2.31 -6.22 -1.52
N ALA A 127 1.71 -7.38 -1.75
CA ALA A 127 1.69 -8.45 -0.75
C ALA A 127 3.12 -8.94 -0.39
N PRO A 128 4.03 -9.16 -1.36
CA PRO A 128 5.42 -9.51 -1.03
C PRO A 128 6.16 -8.39 -0.27
N ALA A 129 5.79 -7.12 -0.50
CA ALA A 129 6.37 -6.00 0.23
C ALA A 129 5.91 -5.97 1.70
N LEU A 130 4.65 -6.32 1.97
CA LEU A 130 4.15 -6.49 3.33
C LEU A 130 4.86 -7.64 4.04
N GLU A 131 4.92 -8.83 3.44
CA GLU A 131 5.57 -10.00 4.06
C GLU A 131 7.05 -9.75 4.37
N LYS A 132 7.75 -9.04 3.48
CA LYS A 132 9.16 -8.67 3.70
C LYS A 132 9.35 -7.78 4.93
N GLU A 133 8.44 -6.83 5.17
CA GLU A 133 8.57 -5.85 6.25
C GLU A 133 7.85 -6.28 7.54
N ARG A 134 6.95 -7.27 7.46
CA ARG A 134 6.19 -7.84 8.58
C ARG A 134 6.99 -8.10 9.85
N PRO A 135 8.18 -8.74 9.84
CA PRO A 135 8.95 -8.99 11.07
C PRO A 135 9.49 -7.71 11.73
N LYS A 136 9.62 -6.59 10.99
CA LYS A 136 10.12 -5.31 11.53
C LYS A 136 9.01 -4.50 12.19
N LEU A 137 7.74 -4.75 11.85
CA LEU A 137 6.61 -3.94 12.33
C LEU A 137 6.44 -4.00 13.86
N PRO A 138 6.51 -5.17 14.53
CA PRO A 138 6.43 -5.23 16.00
C PRO A 138 7.58 -4.48 16.67
N LEU A 139 8.77 -4.47 16.07
CA LEU A 139 9.94 -3.79 16.63
C LEU A 139 9.76 -2.27 16.70
N LEU A 140 8.92 -1.70 15.83
CA LEU A 140 8.60 -0.26 15.85
C LEU A 140 7.83 0.16 17.10
N TRP A 141 7.11 -0.77 17.74
CA TRP A 141 6.34 -0.49 18.96
C TRP A 141 7.21 -0.44 20.22
N ARG A 142 8.42 -1.01 20.18
CA ARG A 142 9.35 -1.00 21.31
C ARG A 142 9.65 0.42 21.76
N ASN A 143 9.40 0.73 23.04
CA ASN A 143 9.64 2.05 23.65
C ASN A 143 8.96 3.22 22.90
N SER A 144 7.85 2.93 22.21
CA SER A 144 7.12 3.92 21.40
C SER A 144 6.19 4.79 22.25
N VAL A 145 5.57 4.22 23.28
CA VAL A 145 4.77 4.95 24.27
C VAL A 145 5.72 5.53 25.30
N ARG A 146 5.84 6.86 25.31
CA ARG A 146 6.66 7.59 26.28
C ARG A 146 5.80 8.68 26.90
N LYS A 147 5.98 8.93 28.20
CA LYS A 147 5.45 10.12 28.85
C LYS A 147 6.12 11.33 28.22
N GLY A 148 5.31 12.28 27.73
CA GLY A 148 5.79 13.57 27.26
C GLY A 148 6.26 14.42 28.43
#